data_AF-A0A8T2SS25-F1
#
_entry.id   AF-A0A8T2SS25-F1
#
_cell.length_a   1.000
_cell.length_b   1.000
_cell.length_c   1.000
_cell.angle_alpha   90.00
_cell.angle_beta   90.00
_cell.angle_gamma   90.00
#
_symmetry.space_group_name_H-M   'P 1'
#
loop_
_entity.id
_entity.type
_entity.pdbx_description
1 polymer ?
#
loop_
_entity_poly.entity_id
_entity_poly.type
_entity_poly.pdbx_seq_one_letter_code
_entity_poly.pdbx_strand_id
1 'polypeptide(L)'
;MVSTTDVRTNRLPGFQESQSSYNYYENSKSQNYIFRKYCKPHFLEALDCVAYNFVWRNDTSFSSDCNEATRKSLLQLRVGDFGCSYGYNTLEHAQLTFSSIMKAVVCRSIEDKVELQYIFSDLPGNDFNALFRSLSRMGPQLHQIHQNEEHSIKSMERMSFFAAGVPGSFYTRLLPEKTLHLSISIFGINWISQEDAKSFLQCRAEELVKGGIVFIVAVCRRDEKIGESAGLFGNENNEENFNSCWQDMVDEGLVDEVERDLFNVPLFAFHPRELESAAKCLKNSLELLKMDVIEDCEKMPLETCKQLISDAEAFSRWQTGNIVSMLMPLVVAHLGETRAQDLFRRFQRKAADRARTLQRGGINAIHLDIVVATFQKV
;
A
#
# COMPACT_ATOMS: atom_id res chain seq x y z
N MET A 1 22.60 -4.68 -10.51
CA MET A 1 22.40 -3.96 -9.24
C MET A 1 20.97 -3.45 -9.25
N VAL A 2 20.12 -3.91 -8.34
CA VAL A 2 18.84 -3.25 -8.09
C VAL A 2 19.10 -2.26 -6.96
N SER A 3 19.40 -1.02 -7.34
CA SER A 3 19.68 0.09 -6.44
C SER A 3 18.41 0.87 -6.14
N THR A 4 18.43 1.73 -5.12
CA THR A 4 17.40 2.77 -4.90
C THR A 4 17.18 3.63 -6.16
N THR A 5 18.21 3.77 -6.99
CA THR A 5 18.14 4.41 -8.32
C THR A 5 17.20 3.68 -9.27
N ASP A 6 17.07 2.35 -9.20
CA ASP A 6 16.21 1.58 -10.12
C ASP A 6 14.71 1.73 -9.78
N VAL A 7 14.38 1.95 -8.50
CA VAL A 7 13.03 2.36 -8.06
C VAL A 7 12.68 3.78 -8.55
N ARG A 8 13.65 4.70 -8.49
CA ARG A 8 13.49 6.08 -8.98
C ARG A 8 13.45 6.18 -10.51
N THR A 9 14.10 5.25 -11.23
CA THR A 9 14.24 5.29 -12.70
C THR A 9 13.32 4.33 -13.45
N ASN A 10 12.33 3.74 -12.77
CA ASN A 10 11.38 2.76 -13.34
C ASN A 10 12.05 1.50 -13.92
N ARG A 11 13.21 1.09 -13.41
CA ARG A 11 14.01 -0.03 -13.94
C ARG A 11 13.83 -1.35 -13.20
N LEU A 12 12.93 -1.38 -12.20
CA LEU A 12 12.57 -2.63 -11.56
C LEU A 12 11.77 -3.52 -12.52
N PRO A 13 12.07 -4.83 -12.61
CA PRO A 13 11.20 -5.76 -13.31
C PRO A 13 9.81 -5.73 -12.68
N GLY A 14 8.79 -6.00 -13.49
CA GLY A 14 7.41 -6.03 -13.01
C GLY A 14 7.23 -6.97 -11.83
N PHE A 15 6.64 -6.44 -10.75
CA PHE A 15 6.75 -7.09 -9.44
C PHE A 15 5.94 -8.38 -9.33
N GLN A 16 4.97 -8.60 -10.21
CA GLN A 16 3.88 -9.53 -9.91
C GLN A 16 3.33 -10.18 -11.17
N GLU A 17 3.75 -11.42 -11.43
CA GLU A 17 3.10 -12.26 -12.43
C GLU A 17 1.87 -12.96 -11.82
N SER A 18 0.71 -12.77 -12.46
CA SER A 18 -0.56 -13.37 -12.03
C SER A 18 -0.65 -14.89 -12.23
N GLN A 19 0.33 -15.54 -12.86
CA GLN A 19 0.29 -16.98 -13.20
C GLN A 19 1.10 -17.90 -12.27
N SER A 20 1.82 -17.38 -11.28
CA SER A 20 2.54 -18.21 -10.30
C SER A 20 1.70 -18.49 -9.04
N SER A 21 1.92 -19.62 -8.37
CA SER A 21 1.34 -19.93 -7.04
C SER A 21 1.81 -18.98 -5.92
N TYR A 22 2.77 -18.12 -6.23
CA TYR A 22 3.31 -17.10 -5.33
C TYR A 22 2.96 -15.69 -5.78
N ASN A 23 1.86 -15.52 -6.52
CA ASN A 23 1.38 -14.20 -6.90
C ASN A 23 0.95 -13.39 -5.66
N TYR A 24 1.03 -12.06 -5.75
CA TYR A 24 0.71 -11.17 -4.63
C TYR A 24 -0.78 -11.18 -4.26
N TYR A 25 -1.67 -11.39 -5.24
CA TYR A 25 -3.11 -11.46 -4.99
C TYR A 25 -3.49 -12.53 -3.96
N GLU A 26 -2.89 -13.72 -4.04
CA GLU A 26 -3.19 -14.81 -3.10
C GLU A 26 -2.44 -14.70 -1.77
N ASN A 27 -1.30 -14.00 -1.76
CA ASN A 27 -0.35 -13.97 -0.64
C ASN A 27 -0.39 -12.68 0.20
N SER A 28 -1.14 -11.64 -0.21
CA SER A 28 -1.24 -10.36 0.50
C SER A 28 -2.36 -10.29 1.57
N LYS A 29 -2.92 -11.44 1.96
CA LYS A 29 -4.02 -11.53 2.96
C LYS A 29 -3.64 -10.97 4.32
N SER A 30 -2.37 -11.08 4.71
CA SER A 30 -1.91 -10.52 5.99
C SER A 30 -1.88 -9.00 5.98
N GLN A 31 -1.48 -8.36 4.88
CA GLN A 31 -1.58 -6.91 4.72
C GLN A 31 -3.05 -6.46 4.77
N ASN A 32 -3.95 -7.22 4.11
CA ASN A 32 -5.39 -6.95 4.17
C ASN A 32 -5.95 -7.04 5.59
N TYR A 33 -5.59 -8.10 6.32
CA TYR A 33 -6.06 -8.32 7.69
C TYR A 33 -5.60 -7.18 8.62
N ILE A 34 -4.33 -6.78 8.53
CA ILE A 34 -3.78 -5.66 9.30
C ILE A 34 -4.53 -4.37 8.95
N PHE A 35 -4.73 -4.09 7.66
CA PHE A 35 -5.48 -2.92 7.23
C PHE A 35 -6.89 -2.90 7.83
N ARG A 36 -7.64 -4.00 7.70
CA ARG A 36 -9.02 -4.09 8.20
C ARG A 36 -9.14 -3.94 9.70
N LYS A 37 -8.25 -4.58 10.45
CA LYS A 37 -8.31 -4.63 11.91
C LYS A 37 -7.78 -3.35 12.55
N TYR A 38 -6.69 -2.80 12.03
CA TYR A 38 -5.95 -1.71 12.69
C TYR A 38 -6.01 -0.39 11.92
N CYS A 39 -5.96 -0.40 10.58
CA CYS A 39 -5.82 0.85 9.81
C CYS A 39 -7.15 1.45 9.35
N LYS A 40 -8.17 0.61 9.12
CA LYS A 40 -9.46 1.01 8.57
C LYS A 40 -10.14 2.14 9.35
N PRO A 41 -10.15 2.17 10.70
CA PRO A 41 -10.71 3.29 11.45
C PRO A 41 -10.04 4.63 11.12
N HIS A 42 -8.70 4.65 11.05
CA HIS A 42 -7.93 5.85 10.69
C HIS A 42 -8.17 6.26 9.23
N PHE A 43 -8.33 5.28 8.33
CA PHE A 43 -8.66 5.57 6.94
C PHE A 43 -10.05 6.21 6.79
N LEU A 44 -11.04 5.73 7.55
CA LEU A 44 -12.38 6.34 7.57
C LEU A 44 -12.34 7.77 8.12
N GLU A 45 -11.54 8.03 9.16
CA GLU A 45 -11.32 9.40 9.69
C GLU A 45 -10.69 10.32 8.64
N ALA A 46 -9.69 9.84 7.88
CA ALA A 46 -9.10 10.60 6.77
C ALA A 46 -10.13 10.88 5.66
N LEU A 47 -11.00 9.91 5.33
CA LEU A 47 -12.09 10.09 4.37
C LEU A 47 -13.14 11.10 4.86
N ASP A 48 -13.42 11.14 6.17
CA ASP A 48 -14.30 12.15 6.77
C ASP A 48 -13.68 13.56 6.64
N CYS A 49 -12.36 13.70 6.80
CA CYS A 49 -11.66 14.97 6.52
C CYS A 49 -11.79 15.39 5.06
N VAL A 50 -11.62 14.47 4.10
CA VAL A 50 -11.80 14.73 2.67
C VAL A 50 -13.24 15.17 2.38
N ALA A 51 -14.22 14.46 2.92
CA ALA A 51 -15.62 14.82 2.77
C ALA A 51 -15.91 16.22 3.34
N TYR A 52 -15.39 16.54 4.53
CA TYR A 52 -15.55 17.85 5.13
C TYR A 52 -14.88 18.97 4.31
N ASN A 53 -13.67 18.74 3.79
CA ASN A 53 -12.93 19.77 3.07
C ASN A 53 -13.48 20.04 1.66
N PHE A 54 -14.01 19.01 0.98
CA PHE A 54 -14.31 19.11 -0.46
C PHE A 54 -15.77 18.91 -0.82
N VAL A 55 -16.49 18.09 -0.04
CA VAL A 55 -17.93 17.91 -0.25
C VAL A 55 -18.72 18.97 0.51
N TRP A 56 -18.20 19.42 1.66
CA TRP A 56 -18.94 20.36 2.52
C TRP A 56 -18.55 21.84 2.34
N ARG A 57 -17.26 22.17 2.14
CA ARG A 57 -16.83 23.58 2.06
C ARG A 57 -17.01 24.27 0.71
N ASN A 58 -17.40 23.56 -0.36
CA ASN A 58 -17.61 24.11 -1.72
C ASN A 58 -16.61 25.23 -2.07
N ASP A 59 -15.33 24.89 -2.20
CA ASP A 59 -14.34 25.84 -2.70
C ASP A 59 -14.62 26.11 -4.19
N THR A 60 -15.43 27.13 -4.45
CA THR A 60 -15.85 27.62 -5.76
C THR A 60 -14.72 28.26 -6.57
N SER A 61 -13.47 28.14 -6.11
CA SER A 61 -12.28 28.73 -6.74
C SER A 61 -11.92 28.16 -8.12
N PHE A 62 -12.66 27.17 -8.64
CA PHE A 62 -12.53 26.69 -10.02
C PHE A 62 -13.58 27.22 -11.01
N SER A 63 -14.47 28.14 -10.60
CA SER A 63 -15.49 28.73 -11.48
C SER A 63 -15.46 30.26 -11.47
N SER A 64 -14.32 30.84 -11.85
CA SER A 64 -14.33 32.21 -12.38
C SER A 64 -14.56 32.15 -13.89
N ASP A 65 -15.81 31.99 -14.29
CA ASP A 65 -16.41 32.67 -15.44
C ASP A 65 -17.76 32.04 -15.84
N CYS A 66 -18.74 32.93 -16.05
CA CYS A 66 -20.03 32.75 -16.72
C CYS A 66 -21.27 32.41 -15.86
N ASN A 67 -22.04 33.49 -15.62
CA ASN A 67 -23.51 33.60 -15.55
C ASN A 67 -24.31 32.61 -14.68
N GLU A 68 -24.85 33.21 -13.63
CA GLU A 68 -25.85 32.75 -12.68
C GLU A 68 -27.21 32.48 -13.37
N ALA A 69 -27.46 31.22 -13.75
CA ALA A 69 -28.77 30.57 -13.78
C ALA A 69 -28.64 29.08 -14.18
N THR A 70 -28.89 28.16 -13.24
CA THR A 70 -29.19 26.73 -13.49
C THR A 70 -28.07 25.83 -14.06
N ARG A 71 -26.88 25.82 -13.44
CA ARG A 71 -26.00 24.64 -13.53
C ARG A 71 -26.01 23.92 -12.17
N LYS A 72 -26.52 22.68 -12.14
CA LYS A 72 -26.09 21.72 -11.11
C LYS A 72 -24.57 21.70 -11.18
N SER A 73 -23.88 22.08 -10.11
CA SER A 73 -22.43 22.13 -10.16
C SER A 73 -21.90 20.69 -10.16
N LEU A 74 -20.78 20.48 -10.85
CA LEU A 74 -20.12 19.19 -10.94
C LEU A 74 -18.96 19.22 -9.94
N LEU A 75 -19.01 18.38 -8.92
CA LEU A 75 -17.93 18.21 -7.96
C LEU A 75 -17.03 17.07 -8.41
N GLN A 76 -15.81 17.38 -8.82
CA GLN A 76 -14.83 16.36 -9.20
C GLN A 76 -13.88 16.08 -8.03
N LEU A 77 -13.94 14.87 -7.49
CA LEU A 77 -13.02 14.40 -6.45
C LEU A 77 -12.00 13.44 -7.06
N ARG A 78 -10.71 13.68 -6.83
CA ARG A 78 -9.62 12.81 -7.32
C ARG A 78 -8.87 12.18 -6.15
N VAL A 79 -8.72 10.87 -6.21
CA VAL A 79 -8.02 10.05 -5.21
C VAL A 79 -6.90 9.30 -5.91
N GLY A 80 -5.72 9.27 -5.31
CA GLY A 80 -4.53 8.59 -5.85
C GLY A 80 -4.08 7.50 -4.88
N ASP A 81 -4.04 6.27 -5.35
CA ASP A 81 -3.54 5.09 -4.63
C ASP A 81 -2.13 4.77 -5.14
N PHE A 82 -1.13 5.21 -4.38
CA PHE A 82 0.28 5.12 -4.75
C PHE A 82 0.92 3.87 -4.14
N GLY A 83 1.35 2.96 -5.00
CA GLY A 83 1.74 1.59 -4.63
C GLY A 83 0.53 0.67 -4.59
N CYS A 84 -0.39 0.80 -5.55
CA CYS A 84 -1.67 0.10 -5.54
C CYS A 84 -1.54 -1.41 -5.75
N SER A 85 -0.45 -1.89 -6.38
CA SER A 85 -0.30 -3.27 -6.82
C SER A 85 -1.50 -3.66 -7.70
N TYR A 86 -2.04 -4.86 -7.52
CA TYR A 86 -3.29 -5.34 -8.10
C TYR A 86 -4.04 -6.22 -7.10
N GLY A 87 -5.31 -6.47 -7.37
CA GLY A 87 -6.10 -7.44 -6.62
C GLY A 87 -6.93 -6.85 -5.48
N TYR A 88 -7.24 -7.69 -4.48
CA TYR A 88 -8.31 -7.40 -3.51
C TYR A 88 -8.06 -6.15 -2.66
N ASN A 89 -6.81 -5.89 -2.24
CA ASN A 89 -6.50 -4.82 -1.28
C ASN A 89 -6.83 -3.44 -1.86
N THR A 90 -6.28 -3.10 -3.02
CA THR A 90 -6.55 -1.79 -3.66
C THR A 90 -8.01 -1.62 -4.06
N LEU A 91 -8.68 -2.71 -4.45
CA LEU A 91 -10.10 -2.68 -4.77
C LEU A 91 -10.98 -2.44 -3.54
N GLU A 92 -10.62 -3.00 -2.38
CA GLU A 92 -11.27 -2.70 -1.10
C GLU A 92 -11.06 -1.24 -0.68
N HIS A 93 -9.84 -0.70 -0.86
CA HIS A 93 -9.58 0.73 -0.58
C HIS A 93 -10.44 1.64 -1.46
N ALA A 94 -10.56 1.32 -2.76
CA ALA A 94 -11.43 2.05 -3.69
C ALA A 94 -12.91 1.96 -3.30
N GLN A 95 -13.38 0.77 -2.92
CA GLN A 95 -14.76 0.55 -2.48
C GLN A 95 -15.09 1.31 -1.18
N LEU A 96 -14.18 1.29 -0.19
CA LEU A 96 -14.35 2.05 1.05
C LEU A 96 -14.37 3.55 0.78
N THR A 97 -13.47 4.03 -0.08
CA THR A 97 -13.44 5.44 -0.49
C THR A 97 -14.76 5.86 -1.13
N PHE A 98 -15.23 5.11 -2.13
CA PHE A 98 -16.50 5.39 -2.81
C PHE A 98 -17.68 5.40 -1.82
N SER A 99 -17.77 4.37 -0.96
CA SER A 99 -18.87 4.23 0.00
C SER A 99 -18.89 5.36 1.04
N SER A 100 -17.73 5.76 1.55
CA SER A 100 -17.63 6.85 2.53
C SER A 100 -18.01 8.20 1.92
N ILE A 101 -17.53 8.49 0.71
CA ILE A 101 -17.89 9.74 0.01
C ILE A 101 -19.36 9.74 -0.37
N MET A 102 -19.91 8.62 -0.88
CA MET A 102 -21.34 8.48 -1.17
C MET A 102 -22.19 8.70 0.07
N LYS A 103 -21.80 8.11 1.21
CA LYS A 103 -22.47 8.33 2.50
C LYS A 103 -22.46 9.82 2.87
N ALA A 104 -21.33 10.51 2.72
CA ALA A 104 -21.25 11.94 3.00
C ALA A 104 -22.17 12.78 2.10
N VAL A 105 -22.19 12.49 0.78
CA VAL A 105 -23.08 13.13 -0.21
C VAL A 105 -24.55 12.97 0.19
N VAL A 106 -24.95 11.76 0.58
CA VAL A 106 -26.33 11.45 1.00
C VAL A 106 -26.68 12.12 2.32
N CYS A 107 -25.88 11.92 3.37
CA CYS A 107 -26.15 12.46 4.70
C CYS A 107 -26.20 13.99 4.72
N ARG A 108 -25.53 14.67 3.79
CA ARG A 108 -25.52 16.13 3.67
C ARG A 108 -26.45 16.68 2.60
N SER A 109 -27.25 15.83 1.97
CA SER A 109 -28.21 16.22 0.91
C SER A 109 -27.57 17.02 -0.22
N ILE A 110 -26.33 16.69 -0.61
CA ILE A 110 -25.66 17.35 -1.72
C ILE A 110 -26.46 17.11 -3.01
N GLU A 111 -26.81 18.20 -3.69
CA GLU A 111 -27.61 18.18 -4.92
C GLU A 111 -26.74 18.08 -6.18
N ASP A 112 -25.49 18.49 -6.05
CA ASP A 112 -24.48 18.45 -7.11
C ASP A 112 -24.14 17.02 -7.51
N LYS A 113 -23.79 16.85 -8.79
CA LYS A 113 -23.27 15.58 -9.28
C LYS A 113 -21.81 15.46 -8.82
N VAL A 114 -21.45 14.33 -8.23
CA VAL A 114 -20.08 14.03 -7.79
C VAL A 114 -19.44 13.03 -8.75
N GLU A 115 -18.27 13.37 -9.28
CA GLU A 115 -17.44 12.46 -10.07
C GLU A 115 -16.19 12.11 -9.28
N LEU A 116 -16.15 10.87 -8.78
CA LEU A 116 -14.98 10.32 -8.11
C LEU A 116 -14.06 9.67 -9.15
N GLN A 117 -12.91 10.27 -9.38
CA GLN A 117 -11.82 9.65 -10.12
C GLN A 117 -10.84 8.99 -9.15
N TYR A 118 -10.70 7.67 -9.25
CA TYR A 118 -9.74 6.88 -8.49
C TYR A 118 -8.57 6.47 -9.39
N ILE A 119 -7.39 6.96 -9.05
CA ILE A 119 -6.16 6.78 -9.81
C ILE A 119 -5.32 5.71 -9.12
N PHE A 120 -5.18 4.58 -9.79
CA PHE A 120 -4.30 3.48 -9.38
C PHE A 120 -2.89 3.78 -9.90
N SER A 121 -1.91 3.95 -9.01
CA SER A 121 -0.54 4.25 -9.38
C SER A 121 0.42 3.21 -8.83
N ASP A 122 1.29 2.71 -9.70
CA ASP A 122 2.34 1.76 -9.38
C ASP A 122 3.44 1.84 -10.46
N LEU A 123 4.52 1.10 -10.29
CA LEU A 123 5.59 1.02 -11.27
C LEU A 123 5.09 0.45 -12.61
N PRO A 124 5.73 0.78 -13.74
CA PRO A 124 5.28 0.34 -15.06
C PRO A 124 5.17 -1.17 -15.25
N GLY A 125 5.90 -1.96 -14.45
CA GLY A 125 5.83 -3.41 -14.48
C GLY A 125 4.73 -4.04 -13.61
N ASN A 126 3.89 -3.26 -12.92
CA ASN A 126 2.71 -3.78 -12.22
C ASN A 126 1.70 -4.42 -13.20
N ASP A 127 0.94 -5.42 -12.76
CA ASP A 127 -0.09 -6.08 -13.57
C ASP A 127 -1.40 -5.26 -13.60
N PHE A 128 -1.33 -4.06 -14.21
CA PHE A 128 -2.50 -3.21 -14.44
C PHE A 128 -3.60 -3.92 -15.24
N ASN A 129 -3.23 -4.88 -16.10
CA ASN A 129 -4.19 -5.67 -16.85
C ASN A 129 -5.05 -6.55 -15.93
N ALA A 130 -4.45 -7.23 -14.95
CA ALA A 130 -5.18 -7.99 -13.94
C ALA A 130 -6.03 -7.08 -13.04
N LEU A 131 -5.50 -5.90 -12.68
CA LEU A 131 -6.25 -4.89 -11.93
C LEU A 131 -7.51 -4.46 -12.70
N PHE A 132 -7.39 -4.05 -13.96
CA PHE A 132 -8.53 -3.59 -14.75
C PHE A 132 -9.54 -4.70 -15.04
N ARG A 133 -9.09 -5.95 -15.29
CA ARG A 133 -10.00 -7.11 -15.40
C ARG A 133 -10.80 -7.33 -14.11
N SER A 134 -10.17 -7.17 -12.95
CA SER A 134 -10.82 -7.31 -11.65
C SER A 134 -11.81 -6.17 -11.39
N LEU A 135 -11.42 -4.94 -11.73
CA LEU A 135 -12.28 -3.77 -11.61
C LEU A 135 -13.53 -3.88 -12.49
N SER A 136 -13.42 -4.37 -13.74
CA SER A 136 -14.58 -4.58 -14.61
C SER A 136 -15.60 -5.56 -14.02
N ARG A 137 -15.13 -6.56 -13.26
CA ARG A 137 -16.01 -7.51 -12.55
C ARG A 137 -16.65 -6.89 -11.30
N MET A 138 -15.96 -5.96 -10.65
CA MET A 138 -16.47 -5.23 -9.49
C MET A 138 -17.36 -4.04 -9.82
N GLY A 139 -17.31 -3.51 -11.05
CA GLY A 139 -18.13 -2.39 -11.50
C GLY A 139 -19.61 -2.49 -11.08
N PRO A 140 -20.29 -3.63 -11.29
CA PRO A 140 -21.67 -3.83 -10.82
C PRO A 140 -21.82 -3.75 -9.30
N GLN A 141 -20.83 -4.18 -8.51
CA GLN A 141 -20.89 -4.25 -7.05
C GLN A 141 -20.66 -2.88 -6.38
N LEU A 142 -19.82 -2.02 -6.96
CA LEU A 142 -19.66 -0.64 -6.50
C LEU A 142 -20.99 0.16 -6.62
N HIS A 143 -21.82 -0.16 -7.61
CA HIS A 143 -23.14 0.44 -7.84
C HIS A 143 -24.30 -0.28 -7.12
N GLN A 144 -24.05 -1.35 -6.36
CA GLN A 144 -25.11 -2.17 -5.73
C GLN A 144 -25.22 -2.01 -4.20
N ILE A 145 -24.35 -1.22 -3.56
CA ILE A 145 -24.25 -1.14 -2.09
C ILE A 145 -25.51 -0.55 -1.42
N HIS A 146 -26.45 0.00 -2.20
CA HIS A 146 -27.73 0.46 -1.66
C HIS A 146 -28.87 -0.01 -2.58
N GLN A 147 -29.48 -1.16 -2.30
CA GLN A 147 -30.74 -1.58 -2.94
C GLN A 147 -31.90 -1.75 -1.94
N ASN A 148 -31.70 -1.45 -0.66
CA ASN A 148 -32.71 -1.72 0.37
C ASN A 148 -33.52 -0.50 0.82
N GLU A 149 -33.33 0.69 0.22
CA GLU A 149 -34.10 1.89 0.57
C GLU A 149 -34.39 2.74 -0.67
N GLU A 150 -35.57 3.32 -0.79
CA GLU A 150 -35.95 4.18 -1.93
C GLU A 150 -35.02 5.40 -2.12
N HIS A 151 -34.33 5.81 -1.05
CA HIS A 151 -33.27 6.84 -1.04
C HIS A 151 -31.97 6.42 -1.77
N SER A 152 -31.78 5.11 -2.01
CA SER A 152 -30.59 4.56 -2.65
C SER A 152 -30.50 4.78 -4.17
N ILE A 153 -31.66 4.80 -4.83
CA ILE A 153 -31.72 4.94 -6.29
C ILE A 153 -31.39 6.39 -6.70
N LYS A 154 -31.95 7.37 -5.99
CA LYS A 154 -31.64 8.81 -6.20
C LYS A 154 -30.20 9.18 -5.84
N SER A 155 -29.52 8.40 -5.00
CA SER A 155 -28.14 8.65 -4.60
C SER A 155 -27.11 8.01 -5.53
N MET A 156 -27.45 6.87 -6.17
CA MET A 156 -26.65 6.28 -7.24
C MET A 156 -26.57 7.18 -8.49
N GLU A 157 -27.62 7.94 -8.79
CA GLU A 157 -27.62 8.92 -9.90
C GLU A 157 -26.70 10.13 -9.64
N ARG A 158 -26.34 10.38 -8.37
CA ARG A 158 -25.58 11.57 -7.97
C ARG A 158 -24.07 11.35 -7.96
N MET A 159 -23.60 10.12 -7.91
CA MET A 159 -22.17 9.84 -7.83
C MET A 159 -21.73 8.87 -8.93
N SER A 160 -20.70 9.25 -9.67
CA SER A 160 -20.07 8.40 -10.69
C SER A 160 -18.65 8.03 -10.26
N PHE A 161 -18.22 6.80 -10.57
CA PHE A 161 -16.87 6.31 -10.30
C PHE A 161 -16.11 6.12 -11.61
N PHE A 162 -14.91 6.71 -11.69
CA PHE A 162 -14.01 6.58 -12.82
C PHE A 162 -12.66 6.08 -12.34
N ALA A 163 -12.08 5.13 -13.06
CA ALA A 163 -10.75 4.61 -12.75
C ALA A 163 -9.73 5.01 -13.81
N ALA A 164 -8.50 5.23 -13.37
CA ALA A 164 -7.34 5.41 -14.25
C ALA A 164 -6.12 4.67 -13.68
N GLY A 165 -5.23 4.18 -14.54
CA GLY A 165 -3.92 3.67 -14.14
C GLY A 165 -2.84 4.68 -14.51
N VAL A 166 -1.91 4.95 -13.60
CA VAL A 166 -0.77 5.86 -13.83
C VAL A 166 0.53 5.10 -13.51
N PRO A 167 1.22 4.58 -14.55
CA PRO A 167 2.48 3.89 -14.36
C PRO A 167 3.62 4.87 -14.09
N GLY A 168 4.39 4.63 -13.04
CA GLY A 168 5.59 5.39 -12.71
C GLY A 168 5.93 5.36 -11.23
N SER A 169 7.18 5.74 -10.92
CA SER A 169 7.65 5.89 -9.55
C SER A 169 6.97 7.05 -8.85
N PHE A 170 6.21 6.77 -7.79
CA PHE A 170 5.54 7.78 -6.99
C PHE A 170 6.49 8.61 -6.10
N TYR A 171 7.80 8.36 -6.15
CA TYR A 171 8.82 9.27 -5.62
C TYR A 171 9.13 10.44 -6.55
N THR A 172 8.49 10.44 -7.72
CA THR A 172 8.45 11.56 -8.65
C THR A 172 7.02 12.09 -8.79
N ARG A 173 6.90 13.24 -9.43
CA ARG A 173 5.62 13.87 -9.74
C ARG A 173 4.94 13.09 -10.85
N LEU A 174 3.74 12.58 -10.59
CA LEU A 174 2.95 11.76 -11.51
C LEU A 174 1.69 12.48 -11.99
N LEU A 175 1.19 13.45 -11.22
CA LEU A 175 -0.07 14.15 -11.50
C LEU A 175 0.15 15.67 -11.70
N PRO A 176 -0.74 16.37 -12.44
CA PRO A 176 -0.69 17.83 -12.54
C PRO A 176 -0.89 18.54 -11.19
N GLU A 177 -0.39 19.77 -11.08
CA GLU A 177 -0.43 20.51 -9.80
C GLU A 177 -1.87 20.78 -9.38
N LYS A 178 -2.13 20.69 -8.08
CA LYS A 178 -3.43 21.04 -7.48
C LYS A 178 -4.60 20.32 -8.17
N THR A 179 -4.47 19.02 -8.39
CA THR A 179 -5.54 18.19 -8.95
C THR A 179 -6.01 17.08 -8.03
N LEU A 180 -5.21 16.72 -7.02
CA LEU A 180 -5.46 15.60 -6.14
C LEU A 180 -6.13 16.05 -4.85
N HIS A 181 -7.12 15.30 -4.35
CA HIS A 181 -7.83 15.61 -3.10
C HIS A 181 -7.44 14.68 -1.97
N LEU A 182 -7.15 13.42 -2.31
CA LEU A 182 -6.65 12.41 -1.38
C LEU A 182 -5.52 11.63 -2.04
N SER A 183 -4.38 11.55 -1.37
CA SER A 183 -3.28 10.62 -1.66
C SER A 183 -3.30 9.52 -0.62
N ILE A 184 -3.38 8.26 -1.03
CA ILE A 184 -3.19 7.11 -0.14
C ILE A 184 -1.93 6.34 -0.56
N SER A 185 -1.20 5.84 0.43
CA SER A 185 -0.14 4.84 0.23
C SER A 185 -0.19 3.88 1.40
N ILE A 186 -0.65 2.65 1.15
CA ILE A 186 -0.82 1.61 2.18
C ILE A 186 0.18 0.50 1.91
N PHE A 187 1.20 0.38 2.76
CA PHE A 187 2.36 -0.50 2.63
C PHE A 187 3.24 -0.29 1.37
N GLY A 188 2.97 0.74 0.55
CA GLY A 188 3.74 1.05 -0.66
C GLY A 188 5.03 1.82 -0.40
N ILE A 189 5.00 2.83 0.47
CA ILE A 189 6.14 3.74 0.71
C ILE A 189 7.37 3.08 1.34
N ASN A 190 7.28 1.83 1.83
CA ASN A 190 8.44 1.13 2.40
C ASN A 190 9.50 0.70 1.36
N TRP A 191 9.21 0.73 0.05
CA TRP A 191 10.07 0.16 -1.01
C TRP A 191 11.28 1.03 -1.46
N ILE A 192 12.02 1.66 -0.54
CA ILE A 192 13.01 2.74 -0.83
C ILE A 192 13.91 3.10 0.37
N SER A 193 14.70 4.19 0.26
CA SER A 193 15.48 4.82 1.34
C SER A 193 14.72 5.92 2.15
N GLN A 194 15.37 6.52 3.14
CA GLN A 194 14.80 7.63 3.94
C GLN A 194 14.58 8.94 3.14
N GLU A 195 15.48 9.28 2.20
CA GLU A 195 15.41 10.51 1.36
C GLU A 195 14.16 10.57 0.45
N ASP A 196 13.46 9.47 0.44
CA ASP A 196 12.62 8.96 -0.61
C ASP A 196 11.16 9.11 -0.11
N ALA A 197 10.93 8.97 1.20
CA ALA A 197 9.73 9.46 1.88
C ALA A 197 9.56 10.99 1.80
N LYS A 198 10.65 11.75 1.91
CA LYS A 198 10.61 13.21 1.69
C LYS A 198 10.21 13.54 0.26
N SER A 199 10.80 12.84 -0.72
CA SER A 199 10.48 13.02 -2.14
C SER A 199 9.02 12.68 -2.44
N PHE A 200 8.50 11.60 -1.85
CA PHE A 200 7.07 11.27 -1.89
C PHE A 200 6.21 12.41 -1.38
N LEU A 201 6.44 12.86 -0.14
CA LEU A 201 5.64 13.92 0.48
C LEU A 201 5.72 15.24 -0.30
N GLN A 202 6.89 15.58 -0.85
CA GLN A 202 7.05 16.76 -1.69
C GLN A 202 6.19 16.68 -2.96
N CYS A 203 6.27 15.56 -3.68
CA CYS A 203 5.46 15.36 -4.90
C CYS A 203 3.96 15.42 -4.58
N ARG A 204 3.52 14.77 -3.49
CA ARG A 204 2.10 14.83 -3.06
C ARG A 204 1.69 16.25 -2.68
N ALA A 205 2.56 17.02 -2.04
CA ALA A 205 2.26 18.41 -1.66
C ALA A 205 2.08 19.34 -2.87
N GLU A 206 2.71 19.06 -4.02
CA GLU A 206 2.53 19.80 -5.27
C GLU A 206 1.25 19.36 -6.03
N GLU A 207 0.93 18.08 -5.98
CA GLU A 207 -0.23 17.49 -6.66
C GLU A 207 -1.55 17.77 -5.92
N LEU A 208 -1.52 17.91 -4.60
CA LEU A 208 -2.70 18.15 -3.79
C LEU A 208 -3.25 19.58 -3.94
N VAL A 209 -4.58 19.68 -3.98
CA VAL A 209 -5.29 20.95 -3.76
C VAL A 209 -5.15 21.41 -2.31
N LYS A 210 -5.42 22.69 -2.04
CA LYS A 210 -5.48 23.19 -0.66
C LYS A 210 -6.52 22.41 0.16
N GLY A 211 -6.16 22.00 1.37
CA GLY A 211 -6.97 21.13 2.22
C GLY A 211 -6.92 19.65 1.85
N GLY A 212 -6.16 19.26 0.83
CA GLY A 212 -6.01 17.88 0.37
C GLY A 212 -5.33 17.01 1.42
N ILE A 213 -5.63 15.72 1.44
CA ILE A 213 -5.16 14.79 2.48
C ILE A 213 -4.12 13.82 1.91
N VAL A 214 -3.06 13.54 2.67
CA VAL A 214 -2.17 12.39 2.47
C VAL A 214 -2.43 11.40 3.60
N PHE A 215 -2.76 10.16 3.28
CA PHE A 215 -2.92 9.06 4.22
C PHE A 215 -1.86 7.99 3.95
N ILE A 216 -1.06 7.66 4.95
CA ILE A 216 0.04 6.71 4.85
C ILE A 216 -0.17 5.61 5.88
N VAL A 217 -0.03 4.36 5.44
CA VAL A 217 0.22 3.21 6.32
C VAL A 217 1.56 2.63 5.89
N ALA A 218 2.48 2.49 6.81
CA ALA A 218 3.80 1.93 6.53
C ALA A 218 4.25 1.00 7.67
N VAL A 219 5.08 0.03 7.34
CA VAL A 219 5.83 -0.73 8.35
C VAL A 219 6.80 0.23 9.06
N CYS A 220 6.89 0.14 10.38
CA CYS A 220 7.80 0.96 11.18
C CYS A 220 8.72 0.12 12.07
N ARG A 221 9.81 0.74 12.50
CA ARG A 221 10.75 0.20 13.50
C ARG A 221 10.63 0.96 14.81
N ARG A 222 10.84 0.27 15.93
CA ARG A 222 10.75 0.83 17.29
C ARG A 222 12.00 1.62 17.69
N ASP A 223 13.16 1.19 17.21
CA ASP A 223 14.41 1.83 17.58
C ASP A 223 14.70 3.08 16.72
N GLU A 224 15.68 3.87 17.14
CA GLU A 224 16.16 5.03 16.38
C GLU A 224 17.38 4.71 15.51
N LYS A 225 17.85 3.45 15.51
CA LYS A 225 19.00 3.02 14.73
C LYS A 225 18.70 3.07 13.23
N ILE A 226 19.23 4.09 12.58
CA ILE A 226 19.15 4.24 11.13
C ILE A 226 19.83 3.04 10.46
N GLY A 227 19.12 2.36 9.56
CA GLY A 227 19.70 1.37 8.64
C GLY A 227 19.36 -0.10 8.89
N GLU A 228 18.61 -0.45 9.94
CA GLU A 228 18.10 -1.81 10.06
C GLU A 228 16.82 -1.98 9.21
N SER A 229 16.85 -2.98 8.32
CA SER A 229 15.70 -3.40 7.52
C SER A 229 14.56 -3.83 8.47
N ALA A 230 13.31 -3.82 8.01
CA ALA A 230 12.18 -4.33 8.77
C ALA A 230 12.24 -5.86 9.05
N GLY A 231 13.42 -6.49 9.07
CA GLY A 231 13.63 -7.92 9.28
C GLY A 231 13.18 -8.80 8.10
N LEU A 232 12.88 -8.24 6.91
CA LEU A 232 12.02 -8.84 5.89
C LEU A 232 10.57 -9.08 6.38
N PHE A 233 10.01 -7.94 6.82
CA PHE A 233 8.60 -7.57 7.08
C PHE A 233 8.00 -7.96 8.45
N GLY A 234 8.79 -7.88 9.54
CA GLY A 234 8.37 -7.95 10.95
C GLY A 234 9.52 -8.40 11.88
N ASN A 235 9.31 -8.33 13.21
CA ASN A 235 10.27 -8.68 14.30
C ASN A 235 10.65 -10.18 14.36
N GLU A 236 10.91 -10.81 13.22
CA GLU A 236 10.94 -12.25 13.07
C GLU A 236 12.09 -12.66 12.14
N ASN A 237 12.77 -13.78 12.45
CA ASN A 237 13.97 -14.33 11.81
C ASN A 237 13.87 -14.61 10.28
N ASN A 238 12.96 -13.98 9.54
CA ASN A 238 12.91 -13.99 8.09
C ASN A 238 14.21 -13.48 7.47
N GLU A 239 14.73 -12.35 7.95
CA GLU A 239 16.00 -11.81 7.46
C GLU A 239 17.16 -12.77 7.74
N GLU A 240 17.26 -13.30 8.95
CA GLU A 240 18.28 -14.32 9.28
C GLU A 240 18.15 -15.56 8.40
N ASN A 241 16.92 -16.08 8.21
CA ASN A 241 16.67 -17.24 7.37
C ASN A 241 17.02 -16.94 5.90
N PHE A 242 16.67 -15.76 5.39
CA PHE A 242 16.94 -15.34 4.03
C PHE A 242 18.46 -15.20 3.80
N ASN A 243 19.15 -14.50 4.70
CA ASN A 243 20.60 -14.34 4.67
C ASN A 243 21.32 -15.69 4.80
N SER A 244 20.81 -16.60 5.64
CA SER A 244 21.36 -17.95 5.73
C SER A 244 21.13 -18.77 4.45
N CYS A 245 20.03 -18.57 3.71
CA CYS A 245 19.86 -19.24 2.40
C CYS A 245 20.89 -18.75 1.38
N TRP A 246 21.18 -17.45 1.38
CA TRP A 246 22.26 -16.88 0.57
C TRP A 246 23.61 -17.47 0.96
N GLN A 247 23.87 -17.61 2.27
CA GLN A 247 25.11 -18.23 2.76
C GLN A 247 25.22 -19.70 2.33
N ASP A 248 24.14 -20.50 2.46
CA ASP A 248 24.15 -21.89 2.02
C ASP A 248 24.51 -22.02 0.52
N MET A 249 24.05 -21.07 -0.31
CA MET A 249 24.40 -21.05 -1.74
C MET A 249 25.86 -20.68 -2.00
N VAL A 250 26.45 -19.83 -1.15
CA VAL A 250 27.89 -19.51 -1.20
C VAL A 250 28.72 -20.72 -0.79
N ASP A 251 28.37 -21.37 0.31
CA ASP A 251 29.09 -22.53 0.84
C ASP A 251 29.08 -23.71 -0.16
N GLU A 252 28.01 -23.84 -0.96
CA GLU A 252 27.88 -24.83 -2.02
C GLU A 252 28.48 -24.39 -3.38
N GLY A 253 29.00 -23.16 -3.49
CA GLY A 253 29.59 -22.63 -4.71
C GLY A 253 28.60 -22.30 -5.83
N LEU A 254 27.32 -22.12 -5.50
CA LEU A 254 26.25 -21.74 -6.46
C LEU A 254 26.21 -20.23 -6.74
N VAL A 255 26.75 -19.45 -5.80
CA VAL A 255 26.86 -17.98 -5.80
C VAL A 255 28.21 -17.65 -5.15
N ASP A 256 28.93 -16.64 -5.61
CA ASP A 256 30.13 -16.17 -4.92
C ASP A 256 29.81 -15.06 -3.89
N GLU A 257 30.72 -14.80 -2.95
CA GLU A 257 30.51 -13.80 -1.89
C GLU A 257 30.22 -12.40 -2.46
N VAL A 258 30.84 -12.05 -3.58
CA VAL A 258 30.65 -10.74 -4.21
C VAL A 258 29.26 -10.63 -4.83
N GLU A 259 28.80 -11.67 -5.54
CA GLU A 259 27.46 -11.75 -6.11
C GLU A 259 26.39 -11.68 -5.00
N ARG A 260 26.61 -12.36 -3.86
CA ARG A 260 25.74 -12.23 -2.68
C ARG A 260 25.72 -10.80 -2.16
N ASP A 261 26.89 -10.21 -1.88
CA ASP A 261 27.00 -8.90 -1.22
C ASP A 261 26.50 -7.74 -2.10
N LEU A 262 26.41 -7.96 -3.42
CA LEU A 262 25.81 -7.02 -4.36
C LEU A 262 24.27 -7.00 -4.33
N PHE A 263 23.63 -7.99 -3.71
CA PHE A 263 22.17 -8.05 -3.59
C PHE A 263 21.70 -7.33 -2.32
N ASN A 264 20.83 -6.34 -2.48
CA ASN A 264 20.17 -5.66 -1.37
C ASN A 264 18.66 -5.61 -1.62
N VAL A 265 17.87 -5.80 -0.57
CA VAL A 265 16.41 -5.62 -0.62
C VAL A 265 16.12 -4.15 -0.33
N PRO A 266 15.52 -3.39 -1.27
CA PRO A 266 15.24 -1.97 -1.09
C PRO A 266 13.97 -1.79 -0.26
N LEU A 267 13.99 -2.27 0.98
CA LEU A 267 12.88 -2.19 1.91
C LEU A 267 13.31 -1.52 3.21
N PHE A 268 12.63 -0.43 3.55
CA PHE A 268 12.94 0.38 4.71
C PHE A 268 11.74 0.47 5.64
N ALA A 269 11.94 0.10 6.90
CA ALA A 269 11.01 0.43 7.98
C ALA A 269 11.31 1.82 8.49
N PHE A 270 10.30 2.69 8.49
CA PHE A 270 10.44 4.04 9.00
C PHE A 270 10.46 4.04 10.52
N HIS A 271 11.31 4.85 11.13
CA HIS A 271 10.99 5.35 12.45
C HIS A 271 9.93 6.47 12.30
N PRO A 272 8.87 6.54 13.13
CA PRO A 272 7.79 7.53 12.97
C PRO A 272 8.28 8.98 12.85
N ARG A 273 9.34 9.34 13.60
CA ARG A 273 9.96 10.68 13.55
C ARG A 273 10.57 11.00 12.18
N GLU A 274 10.92 10.02 11.37
CA GLU A 274 11.48 10.24 10.03
C GLU A 274 10.41 10.74 9.06
N LEU A 275 9.18 10.18 9.13
CA LEU A 275 8.04 10.68 8.36
C LEU A 275 7.65 12.09 8.81
N GLU A 276 7.62 12.34 10.12
CA GLU A 276 7.33 13.66 10.68
C GLU A 276 8.38 14.70 10.26
N SER A 277 9.67 14.34 10.34
CA SER A 277 10.78 15.21 9.96
C SER A 277 10.77 15.50 8.46
N ALA A 278 10.47 14.49 7.63
CA ALA A 278 10.33 14.66 6.19
C ALA A 278 9.23 15.69 5.84
N ALA A 279 8.08 15.63 6.51
CA ALA A 279 7.02 16.64 6.34
C ALA A 279 7.45 18.04 6.81
N LYS A 280 8.10 18.16 7.98
CA LYS A 280 8.60 19.45 8.52
C LYS A 280 9.60 20.13 7.58
N CYS A 281 10.42 19.36 6.86
CA CYS A 281 11.35 19.90 5.87
C CYS A 281 10.67 20.60 4.68
N LEU A 282 9.37 20.39 4.46
CA LEU A 282 8.61 20.96 3.33
C LEU A 282 8.04 22.35 3.65
N LYS A 283 8.57 23.06 4.66
CA LYS A 283 8.30 24.47 4.97
C LYS A 283 6.80 24.81 5.01
N ASN A 284 6.03 24.02 5.75
CA ASN A 284 4.57 24.16 5.86
C ASN A 284 3.84 23.94 4.54
N SER A 285 4.31 23.03 3.67
CA SER A 285 3.49 22.56 2.55
C SER A 285 2.51 21.46 2.97
N LEU A 286 2.78 20.77 4.07
CA LEU A 286 1.93 19.75 4.67
C LEU A 286 1.96 19.93 6.19
N GLU A 287 0.79 19.85 6.82
CA GLU A 287 0.59 19.80 8.25
C GLU A 287 0.29 18.36 8.68
N LEU A 288 0.90 17.89 9.76
CA LEU A 288 0.57 16.59 10.34
C LEU A 288 -0.72 16.72 11.14
N LEU A 289 -1.78 16.02 10.73
CA LEU A 289 -3.04 15.97 11.47
C LEU A 289 -3.00 14.91 12.57
N LYS A 290 -2.48 13.72 12.24
CA LYS A 290 -2.46 12.57 13.15
C LYS A 290 -1.36 11.60 12.77
N MET A 291 -0.69 11.04 13.77
CA MET A 291 0.26 9.94 13.61
C MET A 291 0.11 8.98 14.77
N ASP A 292 -0.19 7.72 14.46
CA ASP A 292 -0.32 6.65 15.42
C ASP A 292 0.67 5.53 15.09
N VAL A 293 1.34 5.03 16.11
CA VAL A 293 2.15 3.81 16.02
C VAL A 293 1.33 2.70 16.62
N ILE A 294 1.06 1.65 15.83
CA ILE A 294 0.30 0.50 16.27
C ILE A 294 1.27 -0.68 16.35
N GLU A 295 1.60 -1.01 17.59
CA GLU A 295 2.54 -2.08 17.92
C GLU A 295 1.86 -3.44 17.92
N ASP A 296 2.66 -4.48 17.66
CA ASP A 296 2.25 -5.88 17.76
C ASP A 296 0.99 -6.21 16.94
N CYS A 297 0.88 -5.69 15.72
CA CYS A 297 -0.25 -5.98 14.84
C CYS A 297 -0.21 -7.44 14.38
N GLU A 298 -1.21 -8.22 14.79
CA GLU A 298 -1.36 -9.60 14.34
C GLU A 298 -1.55 -9.67 12.81
N LYS A 299 -0.81 -10.57 12.15
CA LYS A 299 -0.93 -10.78 10.69
C LYS A 299 -2.14 -11.61 10.26
N MET A 300 -2.83 -12.22 11.21
CA MET A 300 -4.05 -13.02 11.05
C MET A 300 -4.70 -13.28 12.42
N PRO A 301 -5.95 -13.76 12.51
CA PRO A 301 -6.55 -14.13 13.79
C PRO A 301 -5.72 -15.16 14.56
N LEU A 302 -5.63 -15.01 15.89
CA LEU A 302 -4.81 -15.88 16.75
C LEU A 302 -5.06 -17.38 16.55
N GLU A 303 -6.32 -17.80 16.49
CA GLU A 303 -6.66 -19.22 16.30
C GLU A 303 -6.24 -19.75 14.93
N THR A 304 -6.35 -18.92 13.88
CA THR A 304 -5.83 -19.24 12.56
C THR A 304 -4.31 -19.36 12.60
N CYS A 305 -3.62 -18.48 13.32
CA CYS A 305 -2.17 -18.53 13.48
C CYS A 305 -1.72 -19.80 14.21
N LYS A 306 -2.39 -20.18 15.31
CA LYS A 306 -2.12 -21.44 16.02
C LYS A 306 -2.29 -22.67 15.14
N GLN A 307 -3.40 -22.74 14.39
CA GLN A 307 -3.64 -23.83 13.44
C GLN A 307 -2.56 -23.87 12.36
N LEU A 308 -2.19 -22.72 11.81
CA LEU A 308 -1.13 -22.63 10.81
C LEU A 308 0.22 -23.09 11.37
N ILE A 309 0.62 -22.61 12.54
CA ILE A 309 1.88 -22.99 13.19
C ILE A 309 1.90 -24.49 13.51
N SER A 310 0.75 -25.10 13.83
CA SER A 310 0.65 -26.55 14.11
C SER A 310 1.00 -27.45 12.93
N ASP A 311 0.86 -26.93 11.70
CA ASP A 311 1.24 -27.59 10.45
C ASP A 311 2.46 -26.89 9.83
N ALA A 312 3.65 -27.47 10.07
CA ALA A 312 4.90 -26.90 9.60
C ALA A 312 4.96 -26.72 8.07
N GLU A 313 4.29 -27.58 7.30
CA GLU A 313 4.27 -27.45 5.85
C GLU A 313 3.36 -26.29 5.42
N ALA A 314 2.16 -26.20 5.99
CA ALA A 314 1.24 -25.08 5.71
C ALA A 314 1.87 -23.74 6.12
N PHE A 315 2.50 -23.70 7.30
CA PHE A 315 3.25 -22.53 7.75
C PHE A 315 4.35 -22.14 6.78
N SER A 316 5.17 -23.11 6.35
CA SER A 316 6.27 -22.84 5.42
C SER A 316 5.77 -22.27 4.08
N ARG A 317 4.66 -22.81 3.54
CA ARG A 317 4.06 -22.33 2.29
C ARG A 317 3.53 -20.91 2.45
N TRP A 318 2.81 -20.64 3.54
CA TRP A 318 2.29 -19.30 3.83
C TRP A 318 3.43 -18.29 3.99
N GLN A 319 4.44 -18.58 4.81
CA GLN A 319 5.54 -17.65 5.06
C GLN A 319 6.36 -17.39 3.79
N THR A 320 6.69 -18.46 3.06
CA THR A 320 7.40 -18.35 1.79
C THR A 320 6.60 -17.56 0.77
N GLY A 321 5.29 -17.81 0.66
CA GLY A 321 4.47 -17.11 -0.32
C GLY A 321 4.35 -15.61 -0.07
N ASN A 322 4.29 -15.17 1.19
CA ASN A 322 4.34 -13.75 1.53
C ASN A 322 5.64 -13.11 0.99
N ILE A 323 6.80 -13.72 1.24
CA ILE A 323 8.11 -13.18 0.84
C ILE A 323 8.34 -13.28 -0.67
N VAL A 324 8.10 -14.44 -1.26
CA VAL A 324 8.31 -14.71 -2.69
C VAL A 324 7.47 -13.77 -3.56
N SER A 325 6.22 -13.52 -3.17
CA SER A 325 5.32 -12.65 -3.94
C SER A 325 5.80 -11.20 -4.09
N MET A 326 6.73 -10.78 -3.24
CA MET A 326 7.32 -9.45 -3.23
C MET A 326 8.75 -9.42 -3.78
N LEU A 327 9.53 -10.49 -3.52
CA LEU A 327 10.98 -10.47 -3.80
C LEU A 327 11.41 -11.32 -4.99
N MET A 328 10.58 -12.24 -5.49
CA MET A 328 10.95 -13.12 -6.60
C MET A 328 11.53 -12.34 -7.80
N PRO A 329 10.89 -11.27 -8.29
CA PRO A 329 11.40 -10.52 -9.44
C PRO A 329 12.78 -9.92 -9.19
N LEU A 330 13.05 -9.46 -7.96
CA LEU A 330 14.35 -8.89 -7.57
C LEU A 330 15.44 -9.96 -7.58
N VAL A 331 15.15 -11.12 -6.99
CA VAL A 331 16.10 -12.23 -6.92
C VAL A 331 16.32 -12.83 -8.31
N VAL A 332 15.28 -12.98 -9.13
CA VAL A 332 15.40 -13.46 -10.53
C VAL A 332 16.23 -12.49 -11.37
N ALA A 333 16.02 -11.18 -11.24
CA ALA A 333 16.81 -10.19 -11.95
C ALA A 333 18.30 -10.22 -11.58
N HIS A 334 18.63 -10.67 -10.37
CA HIS A 334 20.00 -10.74 -9.87
C HIS A 334 20.67 -12.09 -10.13
N LEU A 335 20.01 -13.20 -9.81
CA LEU A 335 20.55 -14.56 -9.87
C LEU A 335 20.15 -15.35 -11.12
N GLY A 336 19.10 -14.92 -11.82
CA GLY A 336 18.40 -15.73 -12.83
C GLY A 336 17.39 -16.70 -12.21
N GLU A 337 16.46 -17.16 -13.05
CA GLU A 337 15.28 -17.95 -12.65
C GLU A 337 15.61 -19.19 -11.81
N THR A 338 16.52 -20.04 -12.29
CA THR A 338 16.83 -21.33 -11.65
C THR A 338 17.43 -21.16 -10.26
N ARG A 339 18.36 -20.21 -10.09
CA ARG A 339 19.03 -19.95 -8.81
C ARG A 339 18.09 -19.23 -7.83
N ALA A 340 17.25 -18.33 -8.32
CA ALA A 340 16.20 -17.71 -7.50
C ALA A 340 15.22 -18.75 -6.94
N GLN A 341 14.76 -19.70 -7.77
CA GLN A 341 13.90 -20.79 -7.33
C GLN A 341 14.59 -21.67 -6.28
N ASP A 342 15.90 -21.94 -6.42
CA ASP A 342 16.64 -22.70 -5.41
C ASP A 342 16.77 -21.93 -4.08
N LEU A 343 17.08 -20.63 -4.12
CA LEU A 343 17.11 -19.77 -2.93
C LEU A 343 15.79 -19.85 -2.15
N PHE A 344 14.65 -19.69 -2.83
CA PHE A 344 13.34 -19.72 -2.17
C PHE A 344 12.91 -21.13 -1.72
N ARG A 345 13.38 -22.19 -2.38
CA ARG A 345 13.23 -23.56 -1.89
C ARG A 345 13.97 -23.77 -0.58
N ARG A 346 15.17 -23.22 -0.43
CA ARG A 346 15.93 -23.24 0.84
C ARG A 346 15.20 -22.44 1.91
N PHE A 347 14.69 -21.26 1.55
CA PHE A 347 13.91 -20.42 2.47
C PHE A 347 12.68 -21.15 3.00
N GLN A 348 11.95 -21.85 2.13
CA GLN A 348 10.79 -22.65 2.53
C GLN A 348 11.15 -23.77 3.52
N ARG A 349 12.28 -24.44 3.33
CA ARG A 349 12.75 -25.47 4.29
C ARG A 349 13.03 -24.86 5.67
N LYS A 350 13.77 -23.75 5.72
CA LYS A 350 14.05 -23.05 6.99
C LYS A 350 12.78 -22.49 7.66
N ALA A 351 11.78 -22.09 6.88
CA ALA A 351 10.45 -21.71 7.38
C ALA A 351 9.72 -22.88 8.05
N ALA A 352 9.83 -24.10 7.53
CA ALA A 352 9.25 -25.29 8.16
C ALA A 352 9.91 -25.63 9.51
N ASP A 353 11.24 -25.47 9.62
CA ASP A 353 11.95 -25.65 10.88
C ASP A 353 11.56 -24.59 11.92
N ARG A 354 11.37 -23.35 11.49
CA ARG A 354 10.86 -22.25 12.33
C ARG A 354 9.51 -22.59 12.95
N ALA A 355 8.57 -23.16 12.19
CA ALA A 355 7.26 -23.56 12.72
C ALA A 355 7.40 -24.47 13.95
N ARG A 356 8.33 -25.44 13.90
CA ARG A 356 8.61 -26.36 15.01
C ARG A 356 9.22 -25.64 16.21
N THR A 357 10.06 -24.65 15.99
CA THR A 357 10.64 -23.81 17.06
C THR A 357 9.57 -22.95 17.72
N LEU A 358 8.68 -22.33 16.95
CA LEU A 358 7.56 -21.53 17.47
C LEU A 358 6.65 -22.38 18.36
N GLN A 359 6.31 -23.60 17.92
CA GLN A 359 5.54 -24.57 18.72
C GLN A 359 6.21 -24.87 20.06
N ARG A 360 7.52 -25.17 20.06
CA ARG A 360 8.28 -25.49 21.28
C ARG A 360 8.40 -24.29 22.22
N GLY A 361 8.52 -23.09 21.68
CA GLY A 361 8.64 -21.85 22.43
C GLY A 361 7.31 -21.28 22.95
N GLY A 362 6.17 -21.88 22.60
CA GLY A 362 4.85 -21.37 22.96
C GLY A 362 4.47 -20.05 22.28
N ILE A 363 5.18 -19.66 21.21
CA ILE A 363 4.89 -18.45 20.43
C ILE A 363 3.75 -18.76 19.47
N ASN A 364 2.65 -18.03 19.62
CA ASN A 364 1.39 -18.34 18.93
C ASN A 364 0.93 -17.25 17.95
N ALA A 365 1.67 -16.14 17.84
CA ALA A 365 1.28 -15.01 17.02
C ALA A 365 2.48 -14.40 16.30
N ILE A 366 2.20 -13.90 15.10
CA ILE A 366 3.14 -13.25 14.20
C ILE A 366 2.73 -11.79 14.09
N HIS A 367 3.68 -10.89 14.31
CA HIS A 367 3.39 -9.48 14.50
C HIS A 367 4.16 -8.56 13.56
N LEU A 368 3.66 -7.34 13.44
CA LEU A 368 4.26 -6.24 12.71
C LEU A 368 3.96 -4.93 13.43
N ASP A 369 4.92 -4.02 13.48
CA ASP A 369 4.65 -2.66 13.92
C ASP A 369 4.40 -1.79 12.70
N ILE A 370 3.38 -0.94 12.79
CA ILE A 370 3.01 -0.04 11.71
C ILE A 370 2.86 1.39 12.22
N VAL A 371 3.11 2.33 11.32
CA VAL A 371 2.77 3.74 11.50
C VAL A 371 1.62 4.10 10.56
N VAL A 372 0.62 4.78 11.10
CA VAL A 372 -0.48 5.37 10.35
C VAL A 372 -0.37 6.88 10.49
N ALA A 373 -0.23 7.59 9.37
CA ALA A 373 -0.03 9.04 9.37
C ALA A 373 -0.97 9.73 8.39
N THR A 374 -1.60 10.81 8.85
CA THR A 374 -2.48 11.67 8.06
C THR A 374 -1.91 13.08 8.03
N PHE A 375 -1.67 13.61 6.83
CA PHE A 375 -1.23 14.98 6.60
C PHE A 375 -2.27 15.76 5.80
N GLN A 376 -2.29 17.08 5.96
CA GLN A 376 -3.14 17.98 5.19
C GLN A 376 -2.30 19.03 4.46
N LYS A 377 -2.63 19.29 3.21
CA LYS A 377 -2.10 20.40 2.41
C LYS A 377 -2.65 21.73 2.94
N VAL A 378 -1.75 22.64 3.34
CA VAL A 378 -2.10 23.98 3.84
C VAL A 378 -1.99 25.06 2.78
#